data_AF-A0A1Q6RUL4-F1
#
_entry.id   AF-A0A1Q6RUL4-F1
#
_cell.length_a   1.000
_cell.length_b   1.000
_cell.length_c   1.000
_cell.angle_alpha   90.00
_cell.angle_beta   90.00
_cell.angle_gamma   90.00
#
_symmetry.space_group_name_H-M   'P 1'
#
loop_
_entity.id
_entity.type
_entity.pdbx_description
1 polymer ?
#
loop_
_entity_poly.entity_id
_entity_poly.type
_entity_poly.pdbx_seq_one_letter_code
_entity_poly.pdbx_strand_id
1 'polypeptide(L)'
;MELIIGGAFQGKLEYAVKRYGLTDEDVCDLALGAPVPGKRCYRHLEALSRREDVTPYLPLFRDAVVITREVNGGIVPMDGQERAWRERHGVLVQRLAREAEHVTRVLCGLTEVLK
;
A
#
# COMPACT_ATOMS: atom_id res chain seq x y z
N MET A 1 -10.20 -6.12 4.50
CA MET A 1 -9.17 -5.19 3.96
C MET A 1 -9.07 -5.36 2.47
N GLU A 2 -8.95 -4.26 1.72
CA GLU A 2 -8.73 -4.24 0.28
C GLU A 2 -7.29 -3.83 -0.02
N LEU A 3 -6.49 -4.68 -0.66
CA LEU A 3 -5.09 -4.37 -0.96
C LEU A 3 -4.90 -4.03 -2.44
N ILE A 4 -4.33 -2.86 -2.71
CA ILE A 4 -4.00 -2.40 -4.06
C ILE A 4 -2.48 -2.26 -4.20
N ILE A 5 -1.92 -3.02 -5.13
CA ILE A 5 -0.49 -3.00 -5.46
C ILE A 5 -0.26 -2.49 -6.89
N GLY A 6 0.97 -2.10 -7.19
CA GLY A 6 1.37 -1.64 -8.52
C GLY A 6 2.54 -0.67 -8.47
N GLY A 7 3.17 -0.43 -9.61
CA GLY A 7 4.30 0.51 -9.75
C GLY A 7 3.94 1.98 -9.43
N ALA A 8 4.95 2.84 -9.47
CA ALA A 8 4.73 4.29 -9.35
C ALA A 8 3.89 4.81 -10.54
N PHE A 9 2.99 5.75 -10.27
CA PHE A 9 2.18 6.44 -11.29
C PHE A 9 1.30 5.54 -12.17
N GLN A 10 0.89 4.37 -11.66
CA GLN A 10 0.07 3.40 -12.42
C GLN A 10 -1.44 3.57 -12.25
N GLY A 11 -1.94 4.63 -11.60
CA GLY A 11 -3.38 4.88 -11.44
C GLY A 11 -4.06 4.21 -10.22
N LYS A 12 -3.30 3.70 -9.24
CA LYS A 12 -3.84 2.99 -8.06
C LYS A 12 -4.90 3.77 -7.27
N LEU A 13 -4.64 5.05 -6.98
CA LEU A 13 -5.59 5.87 -6.21
C LEU A 13 -6.86 6.16 -7.01
N GLU A 14 -6.72 6.47 -8.30
CA GLU A 14 -7.87 6.70 -9.17
C GLU A 14 -8.79 5.47 -9.23
N TYR A 15 -8.19 4.28 -9.35
CA TYR A 15 -8.91 3.02 -9.23
C TYR A 15 -9.64 2.89 -7.89
N ALA A 16 -8.94 3.11 -6.77
CA ALA A 16 -9.54 3.01 -5.43
C ALA A 16 -10.72 3.97 -5.24
N VAL A 17 -10.55 5.23 -5.64
CA VAL A 17 -11.58 6.28 -5.55
C VAL A 17 -12.83 5.87 -6.32
N LYS A 18 -12.68 5.42 -7.57
CA LYS A 18 -13.79 4.98 -8.41
C LYS A 18 -14.47 3.72 -7.88
N ARG A 19 -13.68 2.72 -7.45
CA ARG A 19 -14.18 1.39 -7.05
C ARG A 19 -14.91 1.39 -5.70
N TYR A 20 -14.50 2.25 -4.78
CA TYR A 20 -15.00 2.28 -3.40
C TYR A 20 -15.77 3.57 -3.05
N GLY A 21 -15.97 4.47 -4.02
CA GLY A 21 -16.67 5.74 -3.81
C GLY A 21 -16.00 6.57 -2.71
N LEU A 22 -14.69 6.75 -2.82
CA LEU A 22 -13.90 7.52 -1.84
C LEU A 22 -13.90 8.99 -2.20
N THR A 23 -13.88 9.85 -1.19
CA THR A 23 -13.58 11.28 -1.34
C THR A 23 -12.15 11.59 -0.91
N ASP A 24 -11.67 12.81 -1.13
CA ASP A 24 -10.35 13.23 -0.63
C ASP A 24 -10.28 13.16 0.91
N GLU A 25 -11.39 13.37 1.60
CA GLU A 25 -11.47 13.27 3.07
C GLU A 25 -11.30 11.84 3.56
N ASP A 26 -11.59 10.84 2.73
CA ASP A 26 -11.43 9.42 3.08
C ASP A 26 -9.98 8.95 2.99
N VAL A 27 -9.13 9.70 2.28
CA VAL A 27 -7.77 9.30 1.93
C VAL A 27 -6.76 9.85 2.93
N CYS A 28 -5.96 8.96 3.50
CA CYS A 28 -4.80 9.26 4.32
C CYS A 28 -3.52 9.02 3.51
N ASP A 29 -2.74 10.07 3.29
CA ASP A 29 -1.43 9.95 2.65
C ASP A 29 -0.33 9.70 3.69
N LEU A 30 0.17 8.47 3.74
CA LEU A 30 1.18 8.03 4.69
C LEU A 30 2.59 8.56 4.40
N ALA A 31 2.81 9.14 3.22
CA ALA A 31 4.04 9.88 2.93
C ALA A 31 4.07 11.24 3.62
N LEU A 32 2.90 11.81 3.97
CA LEU A 32 2.78 13.14 4.57
C LEU A 32 2.70 13.11 6.10
N GLY A 33 2.35 11.97 6.70
CA GLY A 33 2.20 11.89 8.15
C GLY A 33 1.89 10.49 8.67
N ALA A 34 1.59 10.43 9.97
CA ALA A 34 1.15 9.20 10.62
C ALA A 34 -0.27 8.80 10.17
N PRO A 35 -0.60 7.50 10.18
CA PRO A 35 -1.96 7.03 9.94
C PRO A 35 -2.97 7.70 10.87
N VAL A 36 -4.05 8.24 10.29
CA VAL A 36 -5.16 8.85 11.03
C VAL A 36 -6.29 7.83 11.17
N PRO A 37 -6.76 7.53 12.40
CA PRO A 37 -7.90 6.63 12.60
C PRO A 37 -9.18 7.07 11.87
N GLY A 38 -10.00 6.11 11.45
CA GLY A 38 -11.29 6.37 10.80
C GLY A 38 -11.20 6.65 9.29
N LYS A 39 -10.00 6.72 8.71
CA LYS A 39 -9.82 6.86 7.26
C LYS A 39 -10.15 5.56 6.53
N ARG A 40 -10.81 5.66 5.38
CA ARG A 40 -11.24 4.51 4.56
C ARG A 40 -10.17 4.06 3.58
N CYS A 41 -9.19 4.91 3.27
CA CYS A 41 -8.09 4.58 2.37
C CYS A 41 -6.75 5.11 2.88
N TYR A 42 -5.72 4.26 2.88
CA TYR A 42 -4.36 4.61 3.24
C TYR A 42 -3.45 4.39 2.04
N ARG A 43 -2.79 5.45 1.57
CA ARG A 43 -1.87 5.38 0.42
C ARG A 43 -0.42 5.60 0.83
N HIS A 44 0.49 5.11 -0.02
CA HIS A 44 1.94 5.19 0.19
C HIS A 44 2.43 4.41 1.42
N LEU A 45 1.90 3.20 1.63
CA LEU A 45 2.37 2.31 2.70
C LEU A 45 3.90 2.12 2.69
N GLU A 46 4.52 2.13 1.50
CA GLU A 46 5.98 2.05 1.34
C GLU A 46 6.72 3.22 1.99
N ALA A 47 6.12 4.40 2.06
CA ALA A 47 6.72 5.56 2.71
C ALA A 47 6.68 5.40 4.24
N LEU A 48 5.58 4.87 4.78
CA LEU A 48 5.45 4.60 6.21
C LEU A 48 6.44 3.52 6.66
N SER A 49 6.47 2.37 5.99
CA SER A 49 7.37 1.25 6.34
C SER A 49 8.85 1.60 6.21
N ARG A 50 9.17 2.63 5.42
CA ARG A 50 10.52 3.18 5.30
C ARG A 50 10.88 4.06 6.48
N ARG A 51 9.92 4.85 6.96
CA ARG A 51 10.12 5.82 8.03
C ARG A 51 10.08 5.19 9.42
N GLU A 52 9.23 4.19 9.62
CA GLU A 52 8.96 3.64 10.95
C GLU A 52 8.35 2.22 10.91
N ASP A 53 8.17 1.63 12.09
CA ASP A 53 7.48 0.36 12.25
C ASP A 53 5.97 0.54 12.02
N VAL A 54 5.42 -0.24 11.09
CA VAL A 54 4.00 -0.20 10.73
C VAL A 54 3.13 -0.97 11.73
N THR A 55 3.73 -1.85 12.54
CA THR A 55 3.00 -2.78 13.42
C THR A 55 1.91 -2.13 14.28
N PRO A 56 2.14 -0.96 14.93
CA PRO A 56 1.11 -0.29 15.74
C PRO A 56 -0.13 0.14 14.94
N TYR A 57 0.01 0.33 13.63
CA TYR A 57 -1.03 0.87 12.76
C TYR A 57 -1.82 -0.21 12.01
N LEU A 58 -1.38 -1.47 12.04
CA LEU A 58 -2.05 -2.58 11.36
C LEU A 58 -3.56 -2.69 11.67
N PRO A 59 -4.05 -2.45 12.90
CA PRO A 59 -5.48 -2.49 13.18
C PRO A 59 -6.30 -1.49 12.35
N LEU A 60 -5.72 -0.33 11.99
CA LEU A 60 -6.39 0.70 11.21
C LEU A 60 -6.68 0.28 9.75
N PHE A 61 -5.96 -0.73 9.27
CA PHE A 61 -6.03 -1.18 7.88
C PHE A 61 -7.06 -2.29 7.64
N ARG A 62 -7.55 -2.94 8.70
CA ARG A 62 -8.38 -4.15 8.63
C ARG A 62 -9.63 -4.00 7.75
N ASP A 63 -10.29 -2.85 7.82
CA ASP A 63 -11.54 -2.57 7.11
C ASP A 63 -11.38 -1.41 6.10
N ALA A 64 -10.15 -1.16 5.68
CA ALA A 64 -9.80 -0.06 4.77
C ALA A 64 -9.21 -0.56 3.45
N VAL A 65 -9.09 0.37 2.51
CA VAL A 65 -8.29 0.22 1.29
C VAL A 65 -6.85 0.59 1.62
N VAL A 66 -5.90 -0.29 1.32
CA VAL A 66 -4.47 -0.04 1.50
C VAL A 66 -3.79 -0.03 0.14
N ILE A 67 -3.12 1.06 -0.19
CA ILE A 67 -2.41 1.24 -1.45
C ILE A 67 -0.91 1.28 -1.19
N THR A 68 -0.19 0.37 -1.83
CA THR A 68 1.28 0.32 -1.76
C THR A 68 1.92 0.26 -3.13
N ARG A 69 3.11 0.84 -3.25
CA ARG A 69 3.96 0.68 -4.42
C ARG A 69 4.74 -0.62 -4.34
N GLU A 70 4.82 -1.30 -5.48
CA GLU A 70 5.77 -2.40 -5.66
C GLU A 70 7.21 -1.83 -5.74
N VAL A 71 8.06 -2.18 -4.77
CA VAL A 71 9.46 -1.73 -4.69
C VAL A 71 10.47 -2.88 -4.83
N ASN A 72 9.99 -4.11 -5.06
CA ASN A 72 10.79 -5.33 -5.03
C ASN A 72 11.05 -5.93 -6.43
N GLY A 73 10.44 -5.38 -7.50
CA GLY A 73 10.55 -5.91 -8.87
C GLY A 73 11.70 -5.36 -9.71
N GLY A 74 12.60 -4.57 -9.12
CA GLY A 74 13.72 -3.93 -9.82
C GLY A 74 15.09 -4.55 -9.50
N ILE A 75 16.15 -3.84 -9.88
CA ILE A 75 17.54 -4.23 -9.55
C ILE A 75 17.73 -4.23 -8.03
N VAL A 76 18.51 -5.21 -7.55
CA VAL A 76 18.89 -5.31 -6.13
C VAL A 76 19.73 -4.10 -5.75
N PRO A 77 19.35 -3.35 -4.69
CA PRO A 77 20.12 -2.18 -4.25
C PRO A 77 21.53 -2.55 -3.80
N MET A 78 22.51 -1.70 -4.13
CA MET A 78 23.86 -1.79 -3.56
C MET A 78 23.89 -1.37 -2.09
N ASP A 79 23.11 -0.35 -1.73
CA ASP A 79 22.94 0.09 -0.36
C ASP A 79 22.22 -0.98 0.48
N GLY A 80 22.85 -1.35 1.59
CA GLY A 80 22.34 -2.40 2.49
C GLY A 80 21.05 -1.97 3.20
N GLN A 81 20.89 -0.69 3.51
CA GLN A 81 19.70 -0.19 4.22
C GLN A 81 18.47 -0.21 3.31
N GLU A 82 18.61 0.27 2.06
CA GLU A 82 17.57 0.16 1.03
C GLU A 82 17.18 -1.31 0.79
N ARG A 83 18.15 -2.22 0.69
CA ARG A 83 17.87 -3.65 0.49
C ARG A 83 17.09 -4.26 1.66
N ALA A 84 17.54 -4.01 2.89
CA ALA A 84 16.90 -4.52 4.10
C ALA A 84 15.48 -3.96 4.27
N TRP A 85 15.27 -2.68 3.93
CA TRP A 85 13.93 -2.10 3.92
C TRP A 85 13.01 -2.75 2.88
N ARG A 86 13.47 -2.96 1.64
CA ARG A 86 12.66 -3.65 0.61
C ARG A 86 12.26 -5.05 1.03
N GLU A 87 13.14 -5.77 1.71
CA GLU A 87 12.83 -7.08 2.27
C GLU A 87 11.74 -7.00 3.33
N ARG A 88 11.91 -6.14 4.36
CA ARG A 88 10.89 -5.94 5.40
C ARG A 88 9.55 -5.49 4.84
N HIS A 89 9.55 -4.55 3.88
CA HIS A 89 8.35 -4.10 3.20
C HIS A 89 7.69 -5.22 2.39
N GLY A 90 8.47 -6.05 1.72
CA GLY A 90 7.97 -7.22 1.01
C GLY A 90 7.29 -8.23 1.94
N VAL A 91 7.88 -8.50 3.10
CA VAL A 91 7.28 -9.37 4.14
C VAL A 91 5.98 -8.78 4.68
N LEU A 92 5.94 -7.46 4.92
CA LEU A 92 4.73 -6.75 5.32
C LEU A 92 3.62 -6.90 4.26
N VAL A 93 3.92 -6.64 2.99
CA VAL A 93 2.93 -6.75 1.90
C VAL A 93 2.44 -8.19 1.73
N GLN A 94 3.30 -9.20 1.89
CA GLN A 94 2.87 -10.61 1.89
C GLN A 94 1.92 -10.94 3.03
N ARG A 95 2.14 -10.37 4.22
CA ARG A 95 1.22 -10.54 5.35
C ARG A 95 -0.13 -9.87 5.04
N LEU A 96 -0.11 -8.63 4.57
CA LEU A 96 -1.32 -7.90 4.22
C LEU A 96 -2.09 -8.61 3.10
N ALA A 97 -1.42 -9.12 2.08
CA ALA A 97 -2.07 -9.87 0.99
C ALA A 97 -2.76 -11.15 1.47
N ARG A 98 -2.18 -11.85 2.47
CA ARG A 98 -2.81 -13.02 3.09
C ARG A 98 -4.08 -12.65 3.85
N GLU A 99 -4.04 -11.54 4.59
CA GLU A 99 -5.15 -11.03 5.41
C GLU A 99 -6.21 -10.26 4.59
N ALA A 100 -5.87 -9.76 3.40
CA ALA A 100 -6.77 -9.01 2.53
C ALA A 100 -7.91 -9.89 2.00
N GLU A 101 -9.09 -9.31 1.78
CA GLU A 101 -10.20 -9.98 1.13
C GLU A 101 -9.94 -10.06 -0.38
N HIS A 102 -9.65 -8.91 -1.00
CA HIS A 102 -9.17 -8.85 -2.37
C HIS A 102 -7.77 -8.22 -2.50
N VAL A 103 -7.05 -8.66 -3.52
CA VAL A 103 -5.75 -8.10 -3.91
C VAL A 103 -5.83 -7.72 -5.38
N THR A 104 -5.79 -6.41 -5.67
CA THR A 104 -5.77 -5.90 -7.04
C THR A 104 -4.39 -5.35 -7.38
N ARG A 105 -3.84 -5.75 -8.51
CA ARG A 105 -2.68 -5.11 -9.12
C ARG A 105 -3.14 -4.10 -10.17
N VAL A 106 -2.50 -2.93 -10.19
CA VAL A 106 -2.76 -1.89 -11.21
C VAL A 106 -1.50 -1.63 -12.03
N LEU A 107 -1.63 -1.75 -13.35
CA LEU A 107 -0.58 -1.53 -14.34
C LEU A 107 -1.15 -0.70 -15.51
N CYS A 108 -0.60 0.48 -15.74
CA CYS A 108 -1.04 1.45 -16.75
C CYS A 108 -2.53 1.77 -16.64
N GLY A 109 -3.08 1.83 -15.41
CA GLY A 109 -4.50 2.01 -15.15
C GLY A 109 -5.35 0.75 -15.36
N LEU A 110 -4.78 -0.34 -15.87
CA LEU A 110 -5.45 -1.64 -16.02
C LEU A 110 -5.35 -2.42 -14.73
N THR A 111 -6.44 -3.11 -14.39
CA THR A 111 -6.58 -3.86 -13.14
C THR A 111 -6.46 -5.36 -13.40
N GLU A 112 -5.71 -6.05 -12.55
CA GLU A 112 -5.60 -7.50 -12.49
C GLU A 112 -5.99 -7.94 -11.07
N VAL A 113 -6.97 -8.83 -10.95
CA VAL A 113 -7.39 -9.39 -9.65
C VAL A 113 -6.52 -10.61 -9.35
N LEU A 114 -5.83 -10.60 -8.22
CA LEU A 114 -4.93 -11.66 -7.76
C LEU A 114 -5.54 -12.52 -6.65
N LYS A 115 -6.47 -11.95 -5.89
CA LYS A 115 -7.27 -12.58 -4.84
C LYS A 115 -8.63 -11.86 -4.79
#